data_AF-A0A8R7ULX7-F1
#
_entry.id   AF-A0A8R7ULX7-F1
#
_cell.length_a   1.000
_cell.length_b   1.000
_cell.length_c   1.000
_cell.angle_alpha   90.00
_cell.angle_beta   90.00
_cell.angle_gamma   90.00
#
_symmetry.space_group_name_H-M   'P 1'
#
loop_
_entity.id
_entity.type
_entity.pdbx_description
1 polymer ?
#
loop_
_entity_poly.entity_id
_entity_poly.type
_entity_poly.pdbx_seq_one_letter_code
_entity_poly.pdbx_strand_id
1 'polypeptide(L)'
;MHTIAEATGGTFAFIENEAVIQDSFAQCIGGLLSVAVQEARVAVECVCPGVRVRSIKSGRYKSRVDADGRAAAVEVGELYADEERRFLLFLDVPTAGATDDVTSLMKVSCTYRDVATGQSVDVAGEEVAVKRPVEVPEAEPDVEVERERLRVQAAEDIAAA
;
A
#
# COMPACT_ATOMS: atom_id res chain seq x y z
N MET A 1 4.80 25.76 -5.62
CA MET A 1 4.06 25.36 -4.40
C MET A 1 3.74 23.87 -4.42
N HIS A 2 3.11 23.33 -5.48
CA HIS A 2 2.92 21.87 -5.64
C HIS A 2 4.22 21.07 -5.51
N THR A 3 5.27 21.49 -6.23
CA THR A 3 6.61 20.86 -6.22
C THR A 3 7.26 20.80 -4.83
N ILE A 4 6.97 21.79 -3.96
CA ILE A 4 7.50 21.81 -2.59
C ILE A 4 6.76 20.77 -1.75
N ALA A 5 5.43 20.76 -1.82
CA ALA A 5 4.61 19.79 -1.11
C ALA A 5 4.96 18.35 -1.52
N GLU A 6 5.20 18.10 -2.81
CA GLU A 6 5.70 16.81 -3.30
C GLU A 6 7.08 16.46 -2.71
N ALA A 7 8.03 17.39 -2.71
CA ALA A 7 9.37 17.16 -2.20
C ALA A 7 9.41 16.91 -0.68
N THR A 8 8.47 17.47 0.09
CA THR A 8 8.43 17.36 1.56
C THR A 8 7.42 16.32 2.06
N GLY A 9 6.70 15.62 1.17
CA GLY A 9 5.61 14.71 1.55
C GLY A 9 4.37 15.41 2.12
N GLY A 10 4.25 16.73 1.92
CA GLY A 10 3.10 17.52 2.34
C GLY A 10 1.95 17.52 1.33
N THR A 11 0.87 18.20 1.68
CA THR A 11 -0.31 18.39 0.82
C THR A 11 -0.38 19.85 0.36
N PHE A 12 -0.74 20.05 -0.91
CA PHE A 12 -1.06 21.37 -1.45
C PHE A 12 -2.57 21.46 -1.68
N ALA A 13 -3.19 22.52 -1.18
CA ALA A 13 -4.57 22.85 -1.44
C ALA A 13 -4.65 24.24 -2.10
N PHE A 14 -5.41 24.33 -3.20
CA PHE A 14 -5.77 25.61 -3.80
C PHE A 14 -7.10 26.08 -3.20
N ILE A 15 -7.14 27.29 -2.67
CA ILE A 15 -8.36 27.89 -2.11
C ILE A 15 -8.79 29.03 -3.01
N GLU A 16 -9.93 28.85 -3.67
CA GLU A 16 -10.48 29.81 -4.61
C GLU A 16 -11.29 30.93 -3.90
N ASN A 17 -11.83 30.64 -2.72
CA ASN A 17 -12.65 31.57 -1.93
C ASN A 17 -12.07 31.74 -0.51
N GLU A 18 -11.77 32.98 -0.12
CA GLU A 18 -11.24 33.30 1.21
C GLU A 18 -12.16 32.84 2.35
N ALA A 19 -13.47 32.82 2.13
CA ALA A 19 -14.46 32.43 3.14
C ALA A 19 -14.30 30.96 3.61
N VAL A 20 -13.70 30.08 2.80
CA VAL A 20 -13.51 28.66 3.15
C VAL A 20 -12.14 28.36 3.76
N ILE A 21 -11.30 29.38 3.99
CA ILE A 21 -9.97 29.20 4.57
C ILE A 21 -10.07 28.61 5.97
N GLN A 22 -10.99 29.10 6.81
CA GLN A 22 -11.15 28.62 8.18
C GLN A 22 -11.52 27.13 8.21
N ASP A 23 -12.48 26.72 7.38
CA ASP A 23 -12.91 25.31 7.29
C ASP A 23 -11.79 24.42 6.75
N SER A 24 -11.07 24.88 5.72
CA SER A 24 -9.94 24.16 5.15
C SER A 24 -8.80 23.96 6.18
N PHE A 25 -8.49 24.98 6.98
CA PHE A 25 -7.52 24.87 8.06
C PHE A 25 -7.99 23.93 9.17
N ALA A 26 -9.23 24.07 9.62
CA ALA A 26 -9.82 23.22 10.65
C ALA A 26 -9.79 21.74 10.23
N GLN A 27 -10.08 21.45 8.96
CA GLN A 27 -10.00 20.09 8.42
C GLN A 27 -8.55 19.57 8.38
N CYS A 28 -7.58 20.41 8.03
CA CYS A 28 -6.16 20.01 7.96
C CYS A 28 -5.55 19.77 9.35
N ILE A 29 -6.00 20.48 10.39
CA ILE A 29 -5.48 20.33 11.76
C ILE A 29 -6.32 19.39 12.63
N GLY A 30 -7.58 19.17 12.27
CA GLY A 30 -8.53 18.38 13.05
C GLY A 30 -8.13 16.92 13.20
N GLY A 31 -7.32 16.38 12.27
CA GLY A 31 -6.74 15.05 12.37
C GLY A 31 -5.46 14.96 13.21
N LEU A 32 -4.78 16.07 13.53
CA LEU A 32 -3.47 15.99 14.21
C LEU A 32 -3.55 15.34 15.61
N LEU A 33 -4.70 15.43 16.28
CA LEU A 33 -4.93 14.79 17.58
C LEU A 33 -5.38 13.33 17.49
N SER A 34 -5.56 12.79 16.27
CA SER A 34 -6.00 11.41 16.06
C SER A 34 -4.92 10.47 15.57
N VAL A 35 -3.63 10.86 15.61
CA VAL A 35 -2.52 9.95 15.27
C VAL A 35 -2.53 8.78 16.25
N ALA A 36 -2.86 7.59 15.75
CA ALA A 36 -2.92 6.36 16.54
C ALA A 36 -1.61 5.58 16.46
N VAL A 37 -0.92 5.71 15.34
CA VAL A 37 0.25 4.91 14.99
C VAL A 37 1.36 5.79 14.41
N GLN A 38 2.60 5.51 14.81
CA GLN A 38 3.82 6.11 14.26
C GLN A 38 4.77 5.04 13.74
N GLU A 39 5.73 5.45 12.90
CA GLU A 39 6.79 4.57 12.37
C GLU A 39 6.22 3.29 11.70
N ALA A 40 5.00 3.36 11.16
CA ALA A 40 4.34 2.24 10.51
C ALA A 40 5.10 1.81 9.26
N ARG A 41 5.35 0.52 9.15
CA ARG A 41 6.08 -0.08 8.04
C ARG A 41 5.46 -1.41 7.68
N VAL A 42 5.12 -1.56 6.41
CA VAL A 42 4.62 -2.82 5.84
C VAL A 42 5.78 -3.54 5.18
N ALA A 43 5.99 -4.81 5.50
CA ALA A 43 6.98 -5.67 4.88
C ALA A 43 6.29 -6.86 4.20
N VAL A 44 6.89 -7.30 3.10
CA VAL A 44 6.41 -8.41 2.28
C VAL A 44 7.58 -9.33 1.97
N GLU A 45 7.39 -10.63 2.17
CA GLU A 45 8.40 -11.64 1.91
C GLU A 45 7.81 -12.78 1.07
N CYS A 46 8.42 -13.07 -0.08
CA CYS A 46 7.99 -14.12 -0.98
C CYS A 46 8.36 -15.51 -0.45
N VAL A 47 7.35 -16.36 -0.24
CA VAL A 47 7.51 -17.69 0.37
C VAL A 47 7.96 -18.74 -0.67
N CYS A 48 7.27 -18.83 -1.81
CA CYS A 48 7.59 -19.84 -2.82
C CYS A 48 8.81 -19.44 -3.67
N PRO A 49 9.74 -20.38 -3.93
CA PRO A 49 10.81 -20.17 -4.91
C PRO A 49 10.25 -19.78 -6.27
N GLY A 50 10.73 -18.66 -6.82
CA GLY A 50 10.32 -18.16 -8.14
C GLY A 50 9.26 -17.07 -8.11
N VAL A 51 8.55 -16.88 -6.99
CA VAL A 51 7.68 -15.70 -6.80
C VAL A 51 8.57 -14.48 -6.57
N ARG A 52 8.30 -13.40 -7.31
CA ARG A 52 9.01 -12.13 -7.17
C ARG A 52 8.05 -10.95 -7.16
N VAL A 53 8.32 -9.97 -6.32
CA VAL A 53 7.70 -8.65 -6.39
C VAL A 53 8.35 -7.90 -7.55
N ARG A 54 7.55 -7.59 -8.57
CA ARG A 54 8.00 -6.81 -9.73
C ARG A 54 8.01 -5.32 -9.42
N SER A 55 6.94 -4.83 -8.79
CA SER A 55 6.81 -3.43 -8.40
C SER A 55 5.73 -3.25 -7.34
N ILE A 56 5.86 -2.18 -6.54
CA ILE A 56 4.83 -1.72 -5.61
C ILE A 56 4.35 -0.35 -6.08
N LYS A 57 3.02 -0.17 -6.18
CA LYS A 57 2.40 1.14 -6.36
C LYS A 57 2.04 1.69 -4.99
N SER A 58 3.02 2.36 -4.38
CA SER A 58 2.89 2.96 -3.04
C SER A 58 2.54 4.45 -3.08
N GLY A 59 2.22 5.01 -4.26
CA GLY A 59 1.98 6.45 -4.39
C GLY A 59 3.18 7.26 -3.91
N ARG A 60 2.96 8.14 -2.92
CA ARG A 60 4.00 9.01 -2.34
C ARG A 60 4.81 8.34 -1.23
N TYR A 61 4.41 7.17 -0.77
CA TYR A 61 5.11 6.47 0.30
C TYR A 61 6.42 5.88 -0.23
N LYS A 62 7.49 6.07 0.55
CA LYS A 62 8.79 5.47 0.23
C LYS A 62 8.63 3.96 0.26
N SER A 63 8.95 3.32 -0.86
CA SER A 63 8.93 1.87 -0.97
C SER A 63 10.24 1.35 -1.53
N ARG A 64 10.52 0.07 -1.28
CA ARG A 64 11.65 -0.64 -1.85
C ARG A 64 11.23 -2.04 -2.24
N VAL A 65 11.84 -2.53 -3.31
CA VAL A 65 11.83 -3.95 -3.69
C VAL A 65 13.29 -4.37 -3.70
N ASP A 66 13.58 -5.53 -3.09
CA ASP A 66 14.96 -6.03 -3.03
C ASP A 66 15.45 -6.46 -4.41
N ALA A 67 16.77 -6.51 -4.59
CA ALA A 67 17.38 -6.73 -5.90
C ALA A 67 16.97 -8.06 -6.55
N ASP A 68 16.64 -9.07 -5.75
CA ASP A 68 16.14 -10.37 -6.21
C ASP A 68 14.60 -10.42 -6.34
N GLY A 69 13.91 -9.36 -5.92
CA GLY A 69 12.46 -9.26 -5.86
C GLY A 69 11.83 -10.15 -4.80
N ARG A 70 12.58 -10.73 -3.87
CA ARG A 70 12.05 -11.70 -2.89
C ARG A 70 11.48 -11.05 -1.63
N ALA A 71 11.82 -9.80 -1.39
CA ALA A 71 11.22 -9.02 -0.32
C ALA A 71 10.96 -7.59 -0.80
N ALA A 72 10.01 -6.94 -0.15
CA ALA A 72 9.66 -5.56 -0.41
C ALA A 72 9.12 -4.90 0.85
N ALA A 73 9.18 -3.56 0.91
CA ALA A 73 8.66 -2.82 2.04
C ALA A 73 8.11 -1.45 1.64
N VAL A 74 7.15 -0.95 2.42
CA VAL A 74 6.58 0.39 2.31
C VAL A 74 6.69 1.07 3.68
N GLU A 75 7.34 2.23 3.71
CA GLU A 75 7.40 3.10 4.87
C GLU A 75 6.16 3.99 4.88
N VAL A 76 5.21 3.69 5.78
CA VAL A 76 3.90 4.36 5.87
C VAL A 76 4.01 5.59 6.78
N GLY A 77 4.76 5.49 7.88
CA GLY A 77 4.95 6.58 8.82
C GLY A 77 3.82 6.69 9.83
N GLU A 78 3.01 7.75 9.76
CA GLU A 78 1.92 7.96 10.70
C GLU A 78 0.59 7.50 10.12
N LEU A 79 -0.29 6.96 10.98
CA LEU A 79 -1.68 6.69 10.65
C LEU A 79 -2.60 7.27 11.73
N TYR A 80 -3.69 7.89 11.26
CA TYR A 80 -4.77 8.39 12.08
C TYR A 80 -5.72 7.25 12.49
N ALA A 81 -6.47 7.45 13.58
CA ALA A 81 -7.54 6.56 13.98
C ALA A 81 -8.53 6.37 12.81
N ASP A 82 -8.93 5.11 12.59
CA ASP A 82 -9.81 4.67 11.51
C ASP A 82 -9.31 4.95 10.08
N GLU A 83 -8.03 5.30 9.92
CA GLU A 83 -7.42 5.50 8.61
C GLU A 83 -7.01 4.16 7.97
N GLU A 84 -7.35 4.00 6.69
CA GLU A 84 -6.95 2.85 5.89
C GLU A 84 -6.01 3.29 4.75
N ARG A 85 -4.91 2.55 4.58
CA ARG A 85 -3.99 2.73 3.45
C ARG A 85 -3.87 1.45 2.65
N ARG A 86 -3.93 1.60 1.33
CA ARG A 86 -3.90 0.49 0.37
C ARG A 86 -2.73 0.65 -0.58
N PHE A 87 -2.06 -0.48 -0.82
CA PHE A 87 -0.91 -0.56 -1.71
C PHE A 87 -1.14 -1.70 -2.70
N LEU A 88 -0.86 -1.44 -3.98
CA LEU A 88 -1.01 -2.44 -5.02
C LEU A 88 0.34 -3.05 -5.37
N LEU A 89 0.44 -4.37 -5.31
CA LEU A 89 1.64 -5.12 -5.64
C LEU A 89 1.46 -5.84 -6.97
N PHE A 90 2.48 -5.77 -7.82
CA PHE A 90 2.59 -6.55 -9.04
C PHE A 90 3.60 -7.66 -8.83
N LEU A 91 3.17 -8.89 -9.09
CA LEU A 91 3.94 -10.09 -8.79
C LEU A 91 4.21 -10.89 -10.06
N ASP A 92 5.42 -11.42 -10.14
CA ASP A 92 5.78 -12.49 -11.05
C ASP A 92 5.61 -13.81 -10.32
N VAL A 93 4.69 -14.63 -10.81
CA VAL A 93 4.37 -15.93 -10.23
C VAL A 93 4.73 -17.01 -11.25
N PRO A 94 5.56 -18.01 -10.91
CA PRO A 94 5.97 -19.05 -11.85
C PRO A 94 4.77 -19.87 -12.33
N THR A 95 4.88 -20.49 -13.50
CA THR A 95 3.88 -21.45 -13.98
C THR A 95 3.79 -22.62 -12.99
N ALA A 96 2.58 -23.08 -12.72
CA ALA A 96 2.35 -24.23 -11.84
C ALA A 96 2.99 -25.49 -12.41
N GLY A 97 3.62 -26.30 -11.55
CA GLY A 97 3.98 -27.67 -11.89
C GLY A 97 2.73 -28.54 -12.10
N ALA A 98 2.90 -29.68 -12.75
CA ALA A 98 1.80 -30.60 -13.07
C ALA A 98 1.04 -31.14 -11.84
N THR A 99 1.63 -31.01 -10.64
CA THR A 99 1.07 -31.48 -9.36
C THR A 99 0.78 -30.33 -8.39
N ASP A 100 0.97 -29.08 -8.80
CA ASP A 100 0.80 -27.94 -7.91
C ASP A 100 -0.65 -27.47 -7.95
N ASP A 101 -1.41 -27.70 -6.88
CA ASP A 101 -2.79 -27.23 -6.75
C ASP A 101 -2.87 -25.80 -6.17
N VAL A 102 -1.85 -25.38 -5.43
CA VAL A 102 -1.77 -24.08 -4.73
C VAL A 102 -0.32 -23.58 -4.77
N THR A 103 -0.14 -22.28 -4.97
CA THR A 103 1.15 -21.60 -4.83
C THR A 103 1.05 -20.55 -3.73
N SER A 104 1.77 -20.75 -2.63
CA SER A 104 2.00 -19.72 -1.62
C SER A 104 2.83 -18.57 -2.21
N LEU A 105 2.34 -17.35 -2.15
CA LEU A 105 2.98 -16.20 -2.75
C LEU A 105 3.90 -15.50 -1.75
N MET A 106 3.34 -15.03 -0.64
CA MET A 106 4.04 -14.14 0.28
C MET A 106 3.45 -14.17 1.68
N LYS A 107 4.24 -13.69 2.63
CA LYS A 107 3.78 -13.24 3.94
C LYS A 107 3.87 -11.73 4.00
N VAL A 108 2.86 -11.12 4.60
CA VAL A 108 2.83 -9.68 4.86
C VAL A 108 2.96 -9.48 6.35
N SER A 109 3.74 -8.50 6.79
CA SER A 109 3.79 -8.07 8.18
C SER A 109 3.76 -6.56 8.29
N CYS A 110 3.35 -6.06 9.45
CA CYS A 110 3.33 -4.64 9.76
C CYS A 110 4.00 -4.41 11.10
N THR A 111 5.01 -3.55 11.13
CA THR A 111 5.62 -3.08 12.38
C THR A 111 5.26 -1.62 12.58
N TYR A 112 4.94 -1.24 13.81
CA TYR A 112 4.62 0.14 14.12
C TYR A 112 4.86 0.49 15.59
N ARG A 113 4.82 1.78 15.92
CA ARG A 113 4.79 2.30 17.30
C ARG A 113 3.37 2.73 17.64
N ASP A 114 2.80 2.10 18.65
CA ASP A 114 1.50 2.49 19.22
C ASP A 114 1.67 3.78 20.02
N VAL A 115 0.93 4.83 19.67
CA VAL A 115 1.08 6.16 20.30
C VAL A 115 0.55 6.17 21.74
N ALA A 116 -0.49 5.40 22.04
CA ALA A 116 -1.11 5.38 23.36
C ALA A 116 -0.23 4.69 24.41
N THR A 117 0.47 3.63 24.01
CA THR A 117 1.32 2.82 24.89
C THR A 117 2.81 3.14 24.75
N GLY A 118 3.22 3.76 23.64
CA GLY A 118 4.61 4.00 23.26
C GLY A 118 5.38 2.75 22.83
N GLN A 119 4.72 1.59 22.77
CA GLN A 119 5.35 0.30 22.49
C GLN A 119 5.46 0.02 20.99
N SER A 120 6.52 -0.69 20.60
CA SER A 120 6.62 -1.26 19.26
C SER A 120 5.79 -2.53 19.17
N VAL A 121 4.95 -2.60 18.14
CA VAL A 121 4.07 -3.72 17.84
C VAL A 121 4.50 -4.33 16.51
N ASP A 122 4.48 -5.66 16.45
CA ASP A 122 4.70 -6.43 15.23
C ASP A 122 3.46 -7.28 14.98
N VAL A 123 2.84 -7.06 13.82
CA VAL A 123 1.64 -7.75 13.37
C VAL A 123 2.02 -8.65 12.21
N ALA A 124 1.99 -9.96 12.46
CA ALA A 124 2.06 -10.94 11.39
C ALA A 124 0.73 -10.96 10.63
N GLY A 125 0.77 -10.65 9.34
CA GLY A 125 -0.36 -10.83 8.44
C GLY A 125 -0.49 -12.27 7.96
N GLU A 126 -1.54 -12.50 7.18
CA GLU A 126 -1.83 -13.82 6.63
C GLU A 126 -0.91 -14.17 5.46
N GLU A 127 -0.69 -15.47 5.26
CA GLU A 127 0.00 -15.97 4.09
C GLU A 127 -0.94 -15.90 2.88
N VAL A 128 -0.50 -15.20 1.84
CA VAL A 128 -1.26 -15.03 0.60
C VAL A 128 -0.90 -16.18 -0.34
N ALA A 129 -1.90 -16.86 -0.89
CA ALA A 129 -1.73 -17.97 -1.82
C ALA A 129 -2.73 -17.88 -2.98
N VAL A 130 -2.38 -18.50 -4.11
CA VAL A 130 -3.26 -18.62 -5.28
C VAL A 130 -3.47 -20.09 -5.64
N LYS A 131 -4.70 -20.42 -6.05
CA LYS A 131 -5.02 -21.76 -6.56
C LYS A 131 -4.53 -21.92 -8.00
N ARG A 132 -4.23 -23.15 -8.39
CA ARG A 132 -3.75 -23.53 -9.72
C ARG A 132 -4.68 -24.58 -10.34
N PRO A 133 -5.92 -24.22 -10.66
CA PRO A 133 -6.84 -25.17 -11.25
C PRO A 133 -6.44 -25.50 -12.70
N VAL A 134 -6.73 -26.72 -13.13
CA VAL A 134 -6.52 -27.16 -14.52
C VAL A 134 -7.45 -26.42 -15.47
N GLU A 135 -8.69 -26.19 -15.04
CA GLU A 135 -9.69 -25.37 -15.75
C GLU A 135 -9.95 -24.11 -14.94
N VAL A 136 -9.81 -22.95 -15.57
CA VAL A 136 -10.08 -21.66 -14.91
C VAL A 136 -11.59 -21.56 -14.66
N PRO A 137 -12.03 -21.49 -13.39
CA PRO A 137 -13.45 -21.30 -13.10
C PRO A 137 -13.88 -19.93 -13.60
N GLU A 138 -15.14 -19.79 -14.03
CA GLU A 138 -15.75 -18.49 -14.20
C GLU A 138 -15.81 -17.79 -12.83
N ALA A 139 -14.88 -16.87 -12.61
CA ALA A 139 -14.76 -16.10 -11.39
C ALA A 139 -14.58 -14.62 -11.77
N GLU A 140 -15.32 -13.76 -11.08
CA GLU A 140 -15.15 -12.32 -11.24
C GLU A 140 -13.84 -11.87 -10.57
N PRO A 141 -13.14 -10.87 -11.12
CA PRO A 141 -12.00 -10.25 -10.46
C PRO A 141 -12.38 -9.70 -9.08
N ASP A 142 -11.41 -9.67 -8.16
CA ASP A 142 -11.61 -9.03 -6.87
C ASP A 142 -11.85 -7.53 -7.05
N VAL A 143 -13.00 -7.04 -6.54
CA VAL A 143 -13.46 -5.66 -6.72
C VAL A 143 -12.50 -4.66 -6.09
N GLU A 144 -11.90 -4.99 -4.95
CA GLU A 144 -10.99 -4.08 -4.25
C GLU A 144 -9.65 -3.97 -4.99
N VAL A 145 -9.15 -5.08 -5.53
CA VAL A 145 -7.95 -5.08 -6.39
C VAL A 145 -8.21 -4.29 -7.66
N GLU A 146 -9.37 -4.50 -8.30
CA GLU A 146 -9.74 -3.80 -9.54
C GLU A 146 -9.87 -2.30 -9.34
N ARG A 147 -10.49 -1.90 -8.22
CA ARG A 147 -10.62 -0.49 -7.81
C ARG A 147 -9.26 0.17 -7.65
N GLU A 148 -8.32 -0.47 -6.95
CA GLU A 148 -6.97 0.10 -6.78
C GLU A 148 -6.19 0.12 -8.09
N ARG A 149 -6.36 -0.90 -8.96
CA ARG A 149 -5.73 -0.92 -10.29
C ARG A 149 -6.19 0.26 -11.14
N LEU A 150 -7.50 0.53 -11.17
CA LEU A 150 -8.08 1.67 -11.89
C LEU A 150 -7.63 3.00 -11.29
N ARG A 151 -7.58 3.13 -9.97
CA ARG A 151 -7.09 4.34 -9.29
C ARG A 151 -5.64 4.65 -9.67
N VAL A 152 -4.77 3.64 -9.66
CA VAL A 152 -3.36 3.78 -10.06
C VAL A 152 -3.26 4.17 -11.53
N GLN A 153 -3.98 3.48 -12.43
CA GLN A 153 -3.95 3.78 -13.86
C GLN A 153 -4.37 5.23 -14.14
N ALA A 154 -5.48 5.68 -13.54
CA ALA A 154 -5.96 7.04 -13.72
C ALA A 154 -4.95 8.08 -13.21
N ALA A 155 -4.29 7.83 -12.08
CA ALA A 155 -3.27 8.71 -11.55
C ALA A 155 -2.03 8.80 -12.48
N GLU A 156 -1.63 7.68 -13.09
CA GLU A 156 -0.52 7.63 -14.04
C GLU A 156 -0.85 8.36 -15.34
N ASP A 157 -2.05 8.17 -15.88
CA ASP A 157 -2.52 8.85 -17.09
C ASP A 157 -2.58 10.38 -16.89
N ILE A 158 -3.04 10.85 -15.72
CA ILE A 158 -3.05 12.29 -15.37
C ILE A 158 -1.63 12.84 -15.27
N ALA A 159 -0.69 12.08 -14.71
CA ALA A 159 0.70 12.52 -14.56
C ALA A 159 1.46 12.57 -15.89
N ALA A 160 1.01 11.82 -16.90
CA ALA A 160 1.62 11.79 -18.24
C ALA A 160 1.04 12.85 -19.22
N ALA A 161 -0.06 13.50 -18.85
CA ALA A 161 -0.73 14.54 -19.65
C ALA A 161 -0.06 15.92 -19.50
#